data_AF-A0A1F7UA14-F1
#
_entry.id   AF-A0A1F7UA14-F1
#
_cell.length_a   1.000
_cell.length_b   1.000
_cell.length_c   1.000
_cell.angle_alpha   90.00
_cell.angle_beta   90.00
_cell.angle_gamma   90.00
#
_symmetry.space_group_name_H-M   'P 1'
#
loop_
_entity.id
_entity.type
_entity.pdbx_description
1 polymer ?
#
loop_
_entity_poly.entity_id
_entity_poly.type
_entity_poly.pdbx_seq_one_letter_code
_entity_poly.pdbx_strand_id
1 'polypeptide(L)'
;MLEAIVAMGIIVTAVSSALSLVIMAVKAEKDSETTIVAVNLAREGIEAVRAMRDSNWLAGKAYDSGLKTIPPLSDDDCTAIPFFDVNSTGQANGYWSLDFGPDALLPVYRYTSGPNIGLMFQYNGAPPSSPAPWSQSGFNRLVTVNFSCRVKSAEPSGRSLVAVPKCPCPSDEEFVGLWVKSEVRWSSSGRPKQITLEEKLFDWR
;
A
#
# COMPACT_ATOMS: atom_id res chain seq x y z
N MET A 1 -24.46 -6.76 58.96
CA MET A 1 -23.03 -6.87 58.58
C MET A 1 -22.81 -7.77 57.36
N LEU A 2 -23.42 -8.96 57.28
CA LEU A 2 -23.37 -9.81 56.07
C LEU A 2 -23.88 -9.10 54.80
N GLU A 3 -25.00 -8.39 54.92
CA GLU A 3 -25.60 -7.61 53.84
C GLU A 3 -24.63 -6.59 53.21
N ALA A 4 -23.87 -5.88 54.04
CA ALA A 4 -22.87 -4.92 53.57
C ALA A 4 -21.72 -5.60 52.80
N ILE A 5 -21.28 -6.77 53.26
CA ILE A 5 -20.22 -7.55 52.59
C ILE A 5 -20.70 -8.04 51.22
N VAL A 6 -21.94 -8.54 51.14
CA VAL A 6 -22.55 -8.99 49.88
C VAL A 6 -22.72 -7.81 48.92
N ALA A 7 -23.22 -6.67 49.39
CA ALA A 7 -23.37 -5.46 48.58
C ALA A 7 -22.02 -4.98 48.02
N MET A 8 -20.96 -4.97 48.84
CA MET A 8 -19.61 -4.62 48.40
C MET A 8 -19.08 -5.60 47.34
N GLY A 9 -19.30 -6.90 47.50
CA GLY A 9 -18.90 -7.91 46.51
C GLY A 9 -19.56 -7.70 45.14
N ILE A 10 -20.85 -7.36 45.13
CA ILE A 10 -21.60 -7.05 43.90
C ILE A 10 -21.03 -5.79 43.24
N ILE A 11 -20.73 -4.74 44.00
CA ILE A 11 -20.18 -3.50 43.46
C ILE A 11 -18.79 -3.72 42.87
N VAL A 12 -17.90 -4.46 43.56
CA VAL A 12 -16.53 -4.71 43.07
C VAL A 12 -16.54 -5.54 41.77
N THR A 13 -17.39 -6.56 41.69
CA THR A 13 -17.51 -7.37 40.47
C THR A 13 -18.10 -6.56 39.31
N ALA A 14 -19.12 -5.74 39.57
CA ALA A 14 -19.70 -4.83 38.59
C ALA A 14 -18.67 -3.83 38.06
N VAL A 15 -17.93 -3.14 38.93
CA VAL A 15 -16.92 -2.15 38.55
C VAL A 15 -15.77 -2.80 37.76
N SER A 16 -15.32 -3.99 38.17
CA SER A 16 -14.22 -4.70 37.50
C SER A 16 -14.60 -5.14 36.08
N SER A 17 -15.84 -5.58 35.88
CA SER A 17 -16.35 -5.94 34.54
C SER A 17 -16.49 -4.70 33.65
N ALA A 18 -17.01 -3.59 34.18
CA ALA A 18 -17.13 -2.34 33.47
C ALA A 18 -15.76 -1.80 33.03
N LEU A 19 -14.76 -1.81 33.91
CA LEU A 19 -13.40 -1.39 33.59
C LEU A 19 -12.76 -2.26 32.50
N SER A 20 -12.96 -3.58 32.58
CA SER A 20 -12.46 -4.51 31.57
C SER A 20 -13.05 -4.23 30.19
N LEU A 21 -14.35 -3.91 30.13
CA LEU A 21 -15.02 -3.53 28.89
C LEU A 21 -14.47 -2.23 28.30
N VAL A 22 -14.22 -1.22 29.14
CA VAL A 22 -13.61 0.05 28.69
C VAL A 22 -12.23 -0.19 28.10
N ILE A 23 -11.39 -1.01 28.75
CA ILE A 23 -10.06 -1.36 28.22
C ILE A 23 -10.17 -2.08 26.87
N MET A 24 -11.13 -2.99 26.72
CA MET A 24 -11.37 -3.68 25.44
C MET A 24 -11.83 -2.71 24.35
N ALA A 25 -12.73 -1.78 24.69
CA ALA A 25 -13.22 -0.77 23.75
C ALA A 25 -12.09 0.13 23.24
N VAL A 26 -11.23 0.65 24.12
CA VAL A 26 -10.07 1.49 23.75
C VAL A 26 -9.09 0.71 22.86
N LYS A 27 -8.86 -0.58 23.15
CA LYS A 27 -8.01 -1.43 22.31
C LYS A 27 -8.61 -1.64 20.92
N ALA A 28 -9.92 -1.86 20.82
CA ALA A 28 -10.61 -2.03 19.54
C ALA A 28 -10.61 -0.74 18.71
N GLU A 29 -10.71 0.43 19.36
CA GLU A 29 -10.61 1.74 18.71
C GLU A 29 -9.21 1.94 18.09
N LYS A 30 -8.15 1.73 18.88
CA LYS A 30 -6.75 1.79 18.41
C LYS A 30 -6.51 0.87 17.21
N ASP A 31 -7.06 -0.33 17.28
CA ASP A 31 -6.94 -1.33 16.21
C ASP A 31 -7.68 -0.90 14.94
N SER A 32 -8.85 -0.28 15.09
CA SER A 32 -9.62 0.29 13.98
C SER A 32 -8.89 1.47 13.32
N GLU A 33 -8.31 2.37 14.12
CA GLU A 33 -7.49 3.49 13.63
C GLU A 33 -6.34 2.99 12.74
N THR A 34 -5.55 2.02 13.23
CA THR A 34 -4.44 1.45 12.44
C THR A 34 -4.90 0.74 11.17
N THR A 35 -6.07 0.10 11.21
CA THR A 35 -6.66 -0.57 10.04
C THR A 35 -7.05 0.45 8.97
N ILE A 36 -7.62 1.60 9.35
CA ILE A 36 -7.97 2.68 8.42
C ILE A 36 -6.70 3.25 7.75
N VAL A 37 -5.62 3.45 8.53
CA VAL A 37 -4.33 3.90 7.99
C VAL A 37 -3.78 2.88 6.98
N ALA A 38 -3.81 1.58 7.30
CA ALA A 38 -3.36 0.52 6.40
C ALA A 38 -4.17 0.47 5.08
N VAL A 39 -5.50 0.61 5.17
CA VAL A 39 -6.38 0.69 3.98
C VAL A 39 -6.01 1.89 3.12
N ASN A 40 -5.80 3.06 3.72
CA ASN A 40 -5.44 4.26 2.99
C ASN A 40 -4.04 4.17 2.36
N LEU A 41 -3.07 3.56 3.04
CA LEU A 41 -1.75 3.28 2.48
C LEU A 41 -1.81 2.31 1.29
N ALA A 42 -2.68 1.30 1.34
CA ALA A 42 -2.89 0.38 0.23
C ALA A 42 -3.56 1.09 -0.96
N ARG A 43 -4.54 1.95 -0.70
CA ARG A 43 -5.18 2.79 -1.73
C ARG A 43 -4.18 3.73 -2.38
N GLU A 44 -3.37 4.43 -1.59
CA GLU A 44 -2.33 5.32 -2.07
C GLU A 44 -1.34 4.61 -3.00
N GLY A 45 -0.97 3.35 -2.71
CA GLY A 45 -0.12 2.56 -3.59
C GLY A 45 -0.73 2.33 -4.98
N ILE A 46 -2.05 2.11 -5.05
CA ILE A 46 -2.78 1.97 -6.33
C ILE A 46 -2.91 3.33 -7.01
N GLU A 47 -3.24 4.39 -6.26
CA GLU A 47 -3.34 5.76 -6.79
C GLU A 47 -2.00 6.26 -7.36
N ALA A 48 -0.86 5.86 -6.78
CA ALA A 48 0.45 6.18 -7.33
C ALA A 48 0.62 5.63 -8.76
N VAL A 49 0.25 4.36 -8.96
CA VAL A 49 0.29 3.71 -10.29
C VAL A 49 -0.69 4.37 -11.25
N ARG A 50 -1.92 4.68 -10.79
CA ARG A 50 -2.92 5.36 -11.59
C ARG A 50 -2.47 6.77 -12.00
N ALA A 51 -1.91 7.54 -11.07
CA ALA A 51 -1.41 8.88 -11.32
C ALA A 51 -0.28 8.87 -12.37
N MET A 52 0.64 7.89 -12.31
CA MET A 52 1.68 7.73 -13.33
C MET A 52 1.10 7.35 -14.69
N ARG A 53 0.14 6.41 -14.74
CA ARG A 53 -0.57 6.02 -15.97
C ARG A 53 -1.25 7.23 -16.63
N ASP A 54 -2.00 7.99 -15.84
CA ASP A 54 -2.78 9.12 -16.33
C ASP A 54 -1.87 10.28 -16.74
N SER A 55 -0.76 10.49 -16.01
CA SER A 55 0.26 11.48 -16.41
C SER A 55 0.92 11.12 -17.74
N ASN A 56 1.22 9.84 -17.96
CA ASN A 56 1.74 9.36 -19.25
C ASN A 56 0.74 9.58 -20.38
N TRP A 57 -0.54 9.30 -20.13
CA TRP A 57 -1.62 9.56 -21.08
C TRP A 57 -1.65 11.04 -21.47
N LEU A 58 -1.69 11.94 -20.48
CA LEU A 58 -1.77 13.39 -20.71
C LEU A 58 -0.54 13.92 -21.45
N ALA A 59 0.63 13.30 -21.24
CA ALA A 59 1.87 13.63 -21.92
C ALA A 59 2.01 13.00 -23.32
N GLY A 60 1.03 12.23 -23.80
CA GLY A 60 1.09 11.56 -25.10
C GLY A 60 2.09 10.39 -25.16
N LYS A 61 2.57 9.90 -24.00
CA LYS A 61 3.45 8.75 -23.88
C LYS A 61 2.62 7.45 -23.88
N ALA A 62 3.29 6.31 -24.01
CA ALA A 62 2.67 5.02 -23.69
C ALA A 62 2.26 5.02 -22.22
N TYR A 63 1.02 4.61 -21.92
CA TYR A 63 0.45 4.73 -20.56
C TYR A 63 1.21 3.92 -19.51
N ASP A 64 1.90 2.87 -19.94
CA ASP A 64 2.73 1.95 -19.15
C ASP A 64 4.20 2.41 -19.01
N SER A 65 4.56 3.58 -19.55
CA SER A 65 5.91 4.13 -19.45
C SER A 65 6.33 4.33 -17.98
N GLY A 66 7.40 3.66 -17.54
CA GLY A 66 7.86 3.73 -16.15
C GLY A 66 6.99 2.95 -15.14
N LEU A 67 6.00 2.20 -15.62
CA LEU A 67 5.21 1.23 -14.84
C LEU A 67 5.66 -0.22 -15.09
N LYS A 68 6.76 -0.37 -15.83
CA LYS A 68 7.42 -1.63 -16.12
C LYS A 68 8.92 -1.40 -16.18
N THR A 69 9.69 -2.41 -15.80
CA THR A 69 11.09 -2.50 -16.18
C THR A 69 11.17 -2.70 -17.70
N ILE A 70 12.02 -1.93 -18.37
CA ILE A 70 12.25 -2.05 -19.81
C ILE A 70 13.37 -3.09 -20.00
N PRO A 71 13.19 -4.15 -20.81
CA PRO A 71 14.29 -5.04 -21.21
C PRO A 71 15.44 -4.21 -21.80
N PRO A 72 16.71 -4.45 -21.40
CA PRO A 72 17.32 -5.79 -21.32
C PRO A 72 17.79 -6.21 -19.91
N LEU A 73 17.30 -5.55 -18.85
CA LEU A 73 17.59 -5.99 -17.48
C LEU A 73 16.66 -7.15 -17.13
N SER A 74 17.27 -8.24 -16.67
CA SER A 74 16.81 -9.62 -16.74
C SER A 74 15.73 -10.04 -15.75
N ASP A 75 14.84 -9.17 -15.29
CA ASP A 75 13.89 -9.59 -14.26
C ASP A 75 12.46 -9.19 -14.60
N ASP A 76 11.63 -10.23 -14.64
CA ASP A 76 10.16 -10.23 -14.60
C ASP A 76 9.64 -9.61 -13.29
N ASP A 77 10.28 -8.54 -12.82
CA ASP A 77 9.95 -7.87 -11.59
C ASP A 77 8.81 -6.87 -11.83
N CYS A 78 7.66 -7.23 -11.29
CA CYS A 78 6.49 -6.38 -11.22
C CYS A 78 6.27 -5.84 -9.81
N THR A 79 7.15 -6.11 -8.86
CA THR A 79 7.08 -5.56 -7.52
C THR A 79 7.83 -4.24 -7.43
N ALA A 80 7.28 -3.33 -6.64
CA ALA A 80 7.83 -2.00 -6.48
C ALA A 80 7.41 -1.40 -5.16
N ILE A 81 8.22 -0.45 -4.68
CA ILE A 81 7.77 0.49 -3.66
C ILE A 81 7.37 1.82 -4.31
N PRO A 82 6.22 2.40 -3.95
CA PRO A 82 5.89 3.76 -4.33
C PRO A 82 6.69 4.76 -3.49
N PHE A 83 7.41 5.63 -4.19
CA PHE A 83 8.13 6.77 -3.64
C PHE A 83 7.41 8.06 -4.03
N PHE A 84 7.12 8.90 -3.04
CA PHE A 84 6.58 10.22 -3.27
C PHE A 84 7.74 11.23 -3.27
N ASP A 85 7.99 11.86 -4.42
CA ASP A 85 9.13 12.76 -4.55
C ASP A 85 8.94 14.04 -3.72
N VAL A 86 9.87 14.23 -2.79
CA VAL A 86 10.01 15.43 -1.98
C VAL A 86 11.34 16.07 -2.35
N ASN A 87 11.34 17.36 -2.67
CA ASN A 87 12.57 18.08 -2.99
C ASN A 87 13.50 18.18 -1.78
N SER A 88 14.73 18.64 -2.03
CA SER A 88 15.76 18.88 -1.00
C SER A 88 15.36 19.89 0.07
N THR A 89 14.31 20.69 -0.16
CA THR A 89 13.72 21.61 0.82
C THR A 89 12.55 20.98 1.62
N GLY A 90 12.26 19.70 1.41
CA GLY A 90 11.17 18.99 2.09
C GLY A 90 9.79 19.42 1.61
N GLN A 91 9.65 19.92 0.38
CA GLN A 91 8.38 20.20 -0.27
C GLN A 91 8.04 19.08 -1.25
N ALA A 92 6.79 18.62 -1.23
CA ALA A 92 6.27 17.69 -2.21
C ALA A 92 6.44 18.26 -3.63
N ASN A 93 7.24 17.60 -4.48
CA ASN A 93 7.29 17.93 -5.92
C ASN A 93 6.00 17.47 -6.63
N GLY A 94 5.18 16.66 -5.96
CA GLY A 94 3.87 16.24 -6.43
C GLY A 94 3.91 15.08 -7.42
N TYR A 95 5.07 14.44 -7.61
CA TYR A 95 5.23 13.32 -8.52
C TYR A 95 5.40 12.00 -7.77
N TRP A 96 4.70 11.00 -8.25
CA TRP A 96 4.90 9.61 -7.86
C TRP A 96 5.98 8.98 -8.74
N SER A 97 6.86 8.20 -8.11
CA SER A 97 7.77 7.29 -8.80
C SER A 97 7.64 5.89 -8.19
N LEU A 98 7.93 4.88 -8.99
CA LEU A 98 8.07 3.51 -8.52
C LEU A 98 9.54 3.13 -8.54
N ASP A 99 9.99 2.48 -7.47
CA ASP A 99 11.28 1.81 -7.41
C ASP A 99 11.05 0.30 -7.46
N PHE A 100 11.46 -0.33 -8.56
CA PHE A 100 11.39 -1.76 -8.85
C PHE A 100 12.69 -2.49 -8.43
N GLY A 101 13.47 -1.92 -7.51
CA GLY A 101 14.60 -2.62 -6.88
C GLY A 101 14.18 -3.58 -5.75
N PRO A 102 13.15 -3.26 -4.93
CA PRO A 102 12.74 -4.13 -3.82
C PRO A 102 11.69 -5.19 -4.18
N ASP A 103 12.05 -6.47 -3.98
CA ASP A 103 11.14 -7.62 -4.07
C ASP A 103 10.41 -7.98 -2.76
N ALA A 104 10.38 -7.06 -1.79
CA ALA A 104 9.91 -7.35 -0.44
C ALA A 104 9.18 -6.18 0.23
N LEU A 105 8.35 -6.51 1.21
CA LEU A 105 7.63 -5.56 2.05
C LEU A 105 8.58 -4.67 2.86
N LEU A 106 8.82 -3.46 2.35
CA LEU A 106 9.67 -2.47 3.00
C LEU A 106 8.90 -1.58 3.99
N PRO A 107 9.57 -1.08 5.03
CA PRO A 107 8.95 -0.21 6.02
C PRO A 107 8.46 1.09 5.40
N VAL A 108 7.32 1.57 5.92
CA VAL A 108 6.78 2.90 5.68
C VAL A 108 7.26 3.81 6.80
N TYR A 109 7.83 4.94 6.45
CA TYR A 109 8.27 5.98 7.36
C TYR A 109 7.22 7.08 7.44
N ARG A 110 7.22 7.82 8.54
CA ARG A 110 6.34 8.97 8.79
C ARG A 110 7.18 10.16 9.18
N TYR A 111 6.95 11.31 8.55
CA TYR A 111 7.57 12.56 8.97
C TYR A 111 7.08 12.99 10.37
N THR A 112 8.01 13.30 11.27
CA THR A 112 7.76 13.69 12.67
C THR A 112 7.97 15.19 12.90
N SER A 113 8.59 15.91 11.97
CA SER A 113 8.76 17.36 12.02
C SER A 113 8.87 17.98 10.63
N GLY A 114 8.83 19.30 10.56
CA GLY A 114 8.89 20.06 9.31
C GLY A 114 7.54 20.23 8.61
N PRO A 115 7.54 20.75 7.37
CA PRO A 115 6.32 21.09 6.63
C PRO A 115 5.48 19.86 6.25
N ASN A 116 6.11 18.67 6.26
CA ASN A 116 5.50 17.41 5.86
C ASN A 116 5.03 16.55 7.03
N ILE A 117 4.90 17.11 8.24
CA ILE A 117 4.55 16.33 9.44
C ILE A 117 3.32 15.45 9.20
N GLY A 118 3.46 14.16 9.49
CA GLY A 118 2.42 13.17 9.30
C GLY A 118 2.37 12.48 7.93
N LEU A 119 3.05 13.01 6.90
CA LEU A 119 3.17 12.34 5.60
C LEU A 119 3.93 11.02 5.74
N MET A 120 3.44 10.02 5.02
CA MET A 120 4.00 8.68 4.99
C MET A 120 4.71 8.44 3.66
N PHE A 121 5.88 7.80 3.71
CA PHE A 121 6.69 7.54 2.52
C PHE A 121 7.49 6.24 2.67
N GLN A 122 7.97 5.71 1.57
CA GLN A 122 8.91 4.57 1.55
C GLN A 122 10.23 5.01 0.93
N TYR A 123 11.28 4.25 1.17
CA TYR A 123 12.59 4.50 0.56
C TYR A 123 13.33 3.17 0.45
N ASN A 124 14.07 2.99 -0.64
CA ASN A 124 14.92 1.83 -0.84
C ASN A 124 16.33 2.14 -0.34
N GLY A 125 16.66 1.63 0.86
CA GLY A 125 17.94 1.88 1.54
C GLY A 125 17.78 2.71 2.82
N ALA A 126 18.86 3.37 3.24
CA ALA A 126 18.83 4.23 4.43
C ALA A 126 18.16 5.57 4.08
N PRO A 127 17.11 6.00 4.81
CA PRO A 127 16.48 7.30 4.58
C PRO A 127 17.51 8.45 4.68
N PRO A 128 17.42 9.48 3.81
CA PRO A 128 18.42 10.54 3.76
C PRO A 128 18.27 11.54 4.91
N SER A 129 19.31 11.62 5.75
CA SER A 129 19.73 12.71 6.66
C SER A 129 19.61 12.51 8.19
N SER A 130 20.56 13.15 8.88
CA SER A 130 20.68 13.26 10.34
C SER A 130 20.65 14.75 10.70
N PRO A 131 19.87 15.19 11.71
CA PRO A 131 18.85 14.42 12.41
C PRO A 131 17.63 14.21 11.51
N ALA A 132 17.04 13.01 11.62
CA ALA A 132 15.95 12.58 10.78
C ALA A 132 14.59 13.17 11.22
N PRO A 133 13.96 14.11 10.49
CA PRO A 133 12.55 14.50 10.69
C PRO A 133 11.53 13.37 10.41
N TRP A 134 11.84 12.10 10.65
CA TRP A 134 10.95 10.96 10.43
C TRP A 134 11.22 9.79 11.39
N SER A 135 10.21 8.94 11.57
CA SER A 135 10.28 7.68 12.32
C SER A 135 9.58 6.56 11.56
N GLN A 136 9.90 5.31 11.87
CA GLN A 136 9.21 4.17 11.28
C GLN A 136 7.75 4.12 11.78
N SER A 137 6.80 3.99 10.86
CA SER A 137 5.36 4.04 11.16
C SER A 137 4.79 2.73 11.73
N GLY A 138 5.53 1.62 11.60
CA GLY A 138 5.08 0.27 11.96
C GLY A 138 4.33 -0.47 10.85
N PHE A 139 4.12 0.17 9.71
CA PHE A 139 3.56 -0.44 8.49
C PHE A 139 4.69 -0.81 7.53
N ASN A 140 4.49 -1.88 6.77
CA ASN A 140 5.30 -2.24 5.60
C ASN A 140 4.38 -2.33 4.39
N ARG A 141 4.84 -1.90 3.22
CA ARG A 141 4.05 -1.91 1.98
C ARG A 141 4.87 -2.42 0.79
N LEU A 142 4.19 -3.13 -0.10
CA LEU A 142 4.71 -3.54 -1.41
C LEU A 142 3.58 -3.36 -2.43
N VAL A 143 3.91 -2.77 -3.57
CA VAL A 143 3.00 -2.68 -4.71
C VAL A 143 3.48 -3.67 -5.75
N THR A 144 2.56 -4.36 -6.41
CA THR A 144 2.84 -5.24 -7.54
C THR A 144 2.04 -4.76 -8.75
N VAL A 145 2.72 -4.33 -9.79
CA VAL A 145 2.15 -3.82 -11.05
C VAL A 145 2.22 -4.93 -12.08
N ASN A 146 1.28 -5.87 -12.03
CA ASN A 146 1.19 -6.91 -13.04
C ASN A 146 0.55 -6.39 -14.33
N PHE A 147 0.64 -7.19 -15.38
CA PHE A 147 0.01 -6.94 -16.67
C PHE A 147 -1.26 -7.78 -16.82
N SER A 148 -2.27 -7.14 -17.39
CA SER A 148 -3.42 -7.80 -18.00
C SER A 148 -3.08 -8.06 -19.46
N CYS A 149 -3.10 -9.33 -19.85
CA CYS A 149 -2.72 -9.78 -21.17
C CYS A 149 -3.91 -10.42 -21.90
N ARG A 150 -3.89 -10.36 -23.22
CA ARG A 150 -4.89 -10.95 -24.11
C ARG A 150 -4.19 -11.84 -25.14
N VAL A 151 -4.72 -13.03 -25.38
CA VAL A 151 -4.17 -13.94 -26.40
C VAL A 151 -4.28 -13.28 -27.78
N LYS A 152 -3.20 -13.31 -28.57
CA LYS A 152 -3.20 -12.87 -29.98
C LYS A 152 -3.98 -13.89 -30.83
N SER A 153 -5.31 -13.84 -30.76
CA SER A 153 -6.18 -14.63 -31.63
C SER A 153 -6.01 -14.19 -33.10
N ALA A 154 -5.95 -15.13 -34.03
CA ALA A 154 -6.09 -14.84 -35.46
C ALA A 154 -7.54 -14.49 -35.86
N GLU A 155 -8.52 -14.73 -34.97
CA GLU A 155 -9.93 -14.39 -35.18
C GLU A 155 -10.37 -13.12 -34.42
N PRO A 156 -11.09 -12.19 -35.10
CA PRO A 156 -11.42 -10.87 -34.57
C PRO A 156 -12.59 -10.84 -33.56
N SER A 157 -13.17 -11.98 -33.17
CA SER A 157 -14.39 -12.05 -32.36
C SER A 157 -14.21 -12.69 -30.96
N GLY A 158 -13.05 -13.29 -30.68
CA GLY A 158 -12.76 -13.95 -29.39
C GLY A 158 -12.22 -13.00 -28.33
N ARG A 159 -13.09 -12.34 -27.56
CA ARG A 159 -12.73 -11.49 -26.40
C ARG A 159 -12.24 -12.29 -25.18
N SER A 160 -11.21 -13.12 -25.32
CA SER A 160 -10.67 -13.84 -24.16
C SER A 160 -9.53 -13.05 -23.50
N LEU A 161 -9.87 -12.32 -22.44
CA LEU A 161 -8.86 -11.77 -21.53
C LEU A 161 -8.26 -12.92 -20.71
N VAL A 162 -6.95 -12.91 -20.51
CA VAL A 162 -6.32 -13.88 -19.60
C VAL A 162 -6.65 -13.48 -18.18
N ALA A 163 -7.27 -14.40 -17.43
CA ALA A 163 -7.81 -14.13 -16.09
C ALA A 163 -6.75 -14.06 -14.98
N VAL A 164 -5.45 -14.15 -15.32
CA VAL A 164 -4.34 -14.26 -14.37
C VAL A 164 -3.39 -13.08 -14.59
N PRO A 165 -2.95 -12.39 -13.51
CA PRO A 165 -1.93 -11.34 -13.61
C PRO A 165 -0.61 -11.96 -14.09
N LYS A 166 0.06 -11.30 -15.04
CA LYS A 166 1.34 -11.75 -15.59
C LYS A 166 2.40 -10.68 -15.48
N CYS A 167 3.66 -11.10 -15.42
CA CYS A 167 4.79 -10.19 -15.48
C CYS A 167 5.92 -10.87 -16.25
N PRO A 168 6.32 -10.39 -17.43
CA PRO A 168 5.57 -9.57 -18.38
C PRO A 168 4.49 -10.40 -19.12
N CYS A 169 3.84 -9.83 -20.14
CA CYS A 169 3.00 -10.63 -21.04
C CYS A 169 3.88 -11.55 -21.90
N PRO A 170 3.51 -12.84 -22.05
CA PRO A 170 4.14 -13.76 -22.99
C PRO A 170 4.11 -13.24 -24.43
N SER A 171 5.01 -13.78 -25.28
CA SER A 171 5.16 -13.32 -26.68
C SER A 171 3.95 -13.59 -27.58
N ASP A 172 3.12 -14.59 -27.24
CA ASP A 172 1.86 -14.94 -27.88
C ASP A 172 0.67 -14.10 -27.38
N GLU A 173 0.92 -13.18 -26.44
CA GLU A 173 -0.09 -12.31 -25.86
C GLU A 173 0.21 -10.83 -26.10
N GLU A 174 -0.84 -10.04 -26.09
CA GLU A 174 -0.83 -8.59 -26.20
C GLU A 174 -1.17 -7.97 -24.85
N PHE A 175 -0.43 -6.93 -24.49
CA PHE A 175 -0.69 -6.12 -23.32
C PHE A 175 -1.95 -5.27 -23.51
N VAL A 176 -2.91 -5.36 -22.58
CA VAL A 176 -4.19 -4.65 -22.66
C VAL A 176 -4.49 -3.77 -21.43
N GLY A 177 -3.66 -3.85 -20.40
CA GLY A 177 -3.80 -3.03 -19.19
C GLY A 177 -2.94 -3.52 -18.05
N LEU A 178 -3.08 -2.86 -16.89
CA LEU A 178 -2.34 -3.18 -15.67
C LEU A 178 -3.27 -3.85 -14.66
N TRP A 179 -2.72 -4.73 -13.84
CA TRP A 179 -3.36 -5.31 -12.66
C TRP A 179 -2.48 -5.01 -11.45
N VAL A 180 -2.88 -3.99 -10.71
CA VAL A 180 -2.14 -3.47 -9.57
C VAL A 180 -2.63 -4.15 -8.30
N LYS A 181 -1.70 -4.65 -7.50
CA LYS A 181 -1.95 -5.17 -6.15
C LYS A 181 -1.15 -4.32 -5.18
N SER A 182 -1.76 -3.82 -4.11
CA SER A 182 -1.04 -3.16 -3.03
C SER A 182 -1.25 -3.94 -1.74
N GLU A 183 -0.14 -4.42 -1.17
CA GLU A 183 -0.12 -5.18 0.07
C GLU A 183 0.48 -4.33 1.17
N VAL A 184 -0.24 -4.21 2.29
CA VAL A 184 0.22 -3.51 3.50
C VAL A 184 0.15 -4.48 4.67
N ARG A 185 1.26 -4.61 5.41
CA ARG A 185 1.34 -5.40 6.64
C ARG A 185 1.70 -4.51 7.82
N TRP A 186 1.14 -4.83 8.98
CA TRP A 186 1.47 -4.16 10.25
C TRP A 186 1.28 -5.11 11.42
N SER A 187 1.71 -4.69 12.60
CA SER A 187 1.46 -5.43 13.85
C SER A 187 0.48 -4.66 14.72
N SER A 188 -0.54 -5.34 15.23
CA SER A 188 -1.46 -4.80 16.23
C SER A 188 -1.54 -5.75 17.42
N SER A 189 -1.25 -5.24 18.62
CA SER A 189 -1.19 -6.04 19.85
C SER A 189 -0.31 -7.30 19.74
N GLY A 190 0.80 -7.20 19.02
CA GLY A 190 1.74 -8.31 18.79
C GLY A 190 1.29 -9.34 17.76
N ARG A 191 0.14 -9.14 17.10
CA ARG A 191 -0.36 -10.01 16.04
C ARG A 191 -0.10 -9.38 14.68
N PRO A 192 0.51 -10.10 13.71
CA PRO A 192 0.65 -9.61 12.36
C PRO A 192 -0.74 -9.50 11.71
N LYS A 193 -0.95 -8.40 11.01
CA LYS A 193 -2.12 -8.11 10.19
C LYS A 193 -1.69 -7.75 8.79
N GLN A 194 -2.56 -8.02 7.83
CA GLN A 194 -2.34 -7.65 6.43
C GLN A 194 -3.64 -7.20 5.79
N ILE A 195 -3.50 -6.31 4.81
CA ILE A 195 -4.55 -5.98 3.87
C ILE A 195 -3.96 -5.96 2.46
N THR A 196 -4.76 -6.42 1.51
CA THR A 196 -4.42 -6.39 0.09
C THR A 196 -5.57 -5.75 -0.65
N LEU A 197 -5.25 -4.72 -1.45
CA LEU A 197 -6.18 -4.14 -2.40
C LEU A 197 -5.70 -4.46 -3.81
N GLU A 198 -6.64 -4.70 -4.71
CA GLU A 198 -6.34 -5.00 -6.11
C GLU A 198 -7.22 -4.16 -7.02
N GLU A 199 -6.64 -3.69 -8.12
CA GLU A 199 -7.36 -2.95 -9.14
C GLU A 199 -6.82 -3.25 -10.54
N LYS A 200 -7.73 -3.34 -11.50
CA LYS A 200 -7.42 -3.47 -12.92
C LYS A 200 -7.55 -2.12 -13.60
N LEU A 201 -6.45 -1.64 -14.17
CA LEU A 201 -6.35 -0.38 -14.90
C LEU A 201 -6.23 -0.67 -16.39
N PHE A 202 -7.33 -0.60 -17.12
CA PHE A 202 -7.33 -0.84 -18.57
C PHE A 202 -6.91 0.40 -19.36
N ASP A 203 -6.39 0.17 -20.57
CA ASP A 203 -6.35 1.19 -21.61
C ASP A 203 -7.78 1.37 -22.15
N TRP A 204 -8.25 2.61 -22.20
CA TRP A 204 -9.59 2.96 -22.70
C TRP A 204 -9.54 3.55 -24.13
N ARG A 205 -8.40 3.41 -24.82
CA ARG A 205 -8.28 3.70 -26.25
C ARG A 205 -8.95 2.65 -27.14
#